data_AF-A0A6B3FPI6-F1
#
_entry.id   AF-A0A6B3FPI6-F1
#
_cell.length_a   1.000
_cell.length_b   1.000
_cell.length_c   1.000
_cell.angle_alpha   90.00
_cell.angle_beta   90.00
_cell.angle_gamma   90.00
#
_symmetry.space_group_name_H-M   'P 1'
#
loop_
_entity.id
_entity.type
_entity.pdbx_description
1 polymer ?
#
loop_
_entity_poly.entity_id
_entity_poly.type
_entity_poly.pdbx_seq_one_letter_code
_entity_poly.pdbx_strand_id
1 'polypeptide(L)'
;RHLNRIFLCARPRNDMQMLPVAEFLGAYEIDKVALVDDGTEYGRQTTRFLDAGLRGNGRTVFAETVREGTRDLEAEAERIVAKRPEAVVYGGGWRDAGRFAKAL
;
A
#
# COMPACT_ATOMS: atom_id res chain seq x y z
N ARG A 1 17.05 32.16 15.58
CA ARG A 1 17.55 31.26 14.50
C ARG A 1 16.47 31.22 13.42
N HIS A 2 16.60 32.04 12.37
CA HIS A 2 15.57 32.14 11.32
C HIS A 2 15.67 30.94 10.38
N LEU A 3 14.69 30.03 10.45
CA LEU A 3 14.53 28.98 9.45
C LEU A 3 13.83 29.61 8.24
N ASN A 4 14.61 30.07 7.26
CA ASN A 4 14.09 30.24 5.90
C ASN A 4 13.75 28.84 5.38
N ARG A 5 12.50 28.41 5.56
CA ARG A 5 11.98 27.12 5.10
C ARG A 5 10.98 27.34 3.99
N ILE A 6 11.47 27.77 2.83
CA ILE A 6 10.69 27.60 1.61
C ILE A 6 10.78 26.11 1.27
N PHE A 7 9.68 25.38 1.47
CA PHE A 7 9.55 23.99 1.05
C PHE A 7 8.70 23.98 -0.23
N LEU A 8 9.34 23.71 -1.36
CA LEU A 8 8.69 23.57 -2.67
C LEU A 8 8.84 22.12 -3.13
N CYS A 9 7.73 21.45 -3.39
CA CYS A 9 7.70 20.09 -3.93
C CYS A 9 6.62 20.01 -5.01
N ALA A 10 7.01 19.57 -6.22
CA ALA A 10 6.08 19.35 -7.33
C ALA A 10 5.37 17.98 -7.28
N ARG A 11 5.58 17.22 -6.20
CA ARG A 11 5.02 15.88 -6.01
C ARG A 11 4.26 15.82 -4.68
N PRO A 12 3.19 15.01 -4.58
CA PRO A 12 2.60 14.69 -3.29
C PRO A 12 3.64 14.07 -2.35
N ARG A 13 3.42 14.21 -1.04
CA ARG A 13 4.08 13.35 -0.06
C ARG A 13 3.71 11.88 -0.34
N ASN A 14 4.60 10.96 0.02
CA ASN A 14 4.40 9.52 -0.24
C ASN A 14 3.07 9.00 0.32
N ASP A 15 2.70 9.46 1.51
CA ASP A 15 1.43 9.10 2.14
C ASP A 15 0.17 9.61 1.44
N MET A 16 0.25 10.71 0.71
CA MET A 16 -0.87 11.27 -0.04
C MET A 16 -1.12 10.55 -1.38
N GLN A 17 -0.18 9.71 -1.83
CA GLN A 17 -0.30 9.00 -3.10
C GLN A 17 -1.48 8.00 -3.11
N MET A 18 -1.91 7.53 -1.93
CA MET A 18 -2.98 6.55 -1.80
C MET A 18 -4.38 7.15 -1.60
N LEU A 19 -4.54 8.48 -1.62
CA LEU A 19 -5.84 9.12 -1.51
C LEU A 19 -6.81 8.67 -2.63
N PRO A 20 -6.43 8.69 -3.93
CA PRO A 20 -7.35 8.23 -4.99
C PRO A 20 -7.66 6.73 -4.89
N VAL A 21 -6.76 5.94 -4.32
CA VAL A 21 -7.00 4.51 -4.06
C VAL A 21 -8.07 4.34 -2.98
N ALA A 22 -8.01 5.13 -1.90
CA ALA A 22 -9.03 5.10 -0.86
C ALA A 22 -10.43 5.47 -1.40
N GLU A 23 -10.49 6.47 -2.28
CA GLU A 23 -11.71 6.91 -2.97
C GLU A 23 -12.27 5.81 -3.87
N PHE A 24 -11.41 5.18 -4.69
CA PHE A 24 -11.80 4.04 -5.53
C PHE A 24 -12.37 2.90 -4.68
N LEU A 25 -11.65 2.46 -3.64
CA LEU A 25 -12.13 1.40 -2.75
C LEU A 25 -13.49 1.72 -2.11
N GLY A 26 -13.76 3.00 -1.82
CA GLY A 26 -15.07 3.42 -1.29
C GLY A 26 -16.18 3.50 -2.32
N ALA A 27 -15.89 3.95 -3.53
CA ALA A 27 -16.88 4.02 -4.60
C ALA A 27 -17.40 2.63 -5.01
N TYR A 28 -16.61 1.58 -4.80
CA TYR A 28 -16.94 0.19 -5.14
C TYR A 28 -17.25 -0.69 -3.93
N GLU A 29 -17.44 -0.10 -2.74
CA GLU A 29 -17.81 -0.84 -1.52
C GLU A 29 -16.86 -2.01 -1.20
N ILE A 30 -15.56 -1.81 -1.43
CA ILE A 30 -14.52 -2.82 -1.15
C ILE A 30 -14.11 -2.68 0.32
N ASP A 31 -14.46 -3.69 1.12
CA ASP A 31 -14.36 -3.69 2.58
C ASP A 31 -13.22 -4.55 3.12
N LYS A 32 -12.72 -5.52 2.34
CA LYS A 32 -11.60 -6.39 2.74
C LYS A 32 -10.37 -6.13 1.88
N VAL A 33 -9.40 -5.41 2.43
CA VAL A 33 -8.21 -4.97 1.68
C VAL A 33 -6.97 -5.64 2.25
N ALA A 34 -6.21 -6.33 1.39
CA ALA A 34 -4.83 -6.65 1.68
C ALA A 34 -3.96 -5.45 1.31
N LEU A 35 -3.32 -4.84 2.32
CA LEU A 35 -2.46 -3.69 2.16
C LEU A 35 -1.00 -4.12 2.35
N VAL A 36 -0.29 -4.17 1.24
CA VAL A 36 1.06 -4.74 1.14
C VAL A 36 2.09 -3.62 1.05
N ASP A 37 3.06 -3.59 1.96
CA ASP A 37 4.28 -2.80 1.81
C ASP A 37 5.49 -3.68 1.41
N ASP A 38 6.51 -3.07 0.81
CA ASP A 38 7.70 -3.78 0.34
C ASP A 38 8.84 -3.87 1.38
N GLY A 39 8.59 -3.50 2.64
CA GLY A 39 9.58 -3.45 3.69
C GLY A 39 10.56 -2.28 3.58
N THR A 40 10.45 -1.43 2.56
CA THR A 40 11.21 -0.18 2.46
C THR A 40 10.53 0.93 3.28
N GLU A 41 11.28 1.99 3.60
CA GLU A 41 10.67 3.17 4.21
C GLU A 41 9.62 3.80 3.29
N TYR A 42 9.89 3.82 1.99
CA TYR A 42 8.96 4.34 0.99
C TYR A 42 7.64 3.57 0.99
N GLY A 43 7.69 2.24 0.95
CA GLY A 43 6.50 1.39 0.99
C GLY A 43 5.66 1.63 2.24
N ARG A 44 6.29 1.60 3.42
CA ARG A 44 5.64 1.90 4.70
C ARG A 44 5.01 3.29 4.74
N GLN A 45 5.70 4.32 4.26
CA GLN A 45 5.15 5.69 4.23
C GLN A 45 3.94 5.77 3.31
N THR A 46 3.98 5.08 2.17
CA THR A 46 2.91 5.08 1.18
C THR A 46 1.65 4.39 1.69
N THR A 47 1.78 3.27 2.41
CA THR A 47 0.63 2.50 2.92
C THR A 47 0.05 3.04 4.23
N ARG A 48 0.85 3.71 5.08
CA ARG A 48 0.45 4.10 6.44
C ARG A 48 -0.85 4.92 6.52
N PHE A 49 -0.99 5.95 5.69
CA PHE A 49 -2.20 6.79 5.73
C PHE A 49 -3.43 6.04 5.20
N LEU A 50 -3.24 5.18 4.20
CA LEU A 50 -4.31 4.34 3.70
C LEU A 50 -4.78 3.34 4.77
N ASP A 51 -3.86 2.68 5.48
CA ASP A 51 -4.21 1.76 6.59
C ASP A 51 -5.09 2.45 7.63
N ALA A 52 -4.65 3.63 8.10
CA ALA A 52 -5.40 4.41 9.08
C ALA A 52 -6.78 4.84 8.56
N GLY A 53 -6.87 5.30 7.31
CA GLY A 53 -8.12 5.72 6.69
C GLY A 53 -9.10 4.57 6.47
N LEU A 54 -8.62 3.41 5.99
CA LEU A 54 -9.45 2.23 5.76
C LEU A 54 -10.02 1.71 7.09
N ARG A 55 -9.17 1.53 8.10
CA ARG A 55 -9.60 1.07 9.43
C ARG A 55 -10.55 2.04 10.10
N GLY A 56 -10.27 3.36 9.99
CA GLY A 56 -11.13 4.41 10.52
C GLY A 56 -12.54 4.42 9.92
N ASN A 57 -12.70 3.92 8.69
CA ASN A 57 -13.98 3.77 8.00
C ASN A 57 -14.60 2.37 8.18
N GLY A 58 -14.12 1.57 9.14
CA GLY A 58 -14.70 0.26 9.47
C GLY A 58 -14.32 -0.88 8.53
N ARG A 59 -13.40 -0.66 7.59
CA ARG A 59 -12.94 -1.72 6.67
C ARG A 59 -11.98 -2.68 7.36
N THR A 60 -12.00 -3.93 6.89
CA THR A 60 -11.03 -4.95 7.29
C THR A 60 -9.75 -4.79 6.49
N VAL A 61 -8.63 -4.54 7.18
CA VAL A 61 -7.30 -4.42 6.54
C VAL A 61 -6.39 -5.56 6.99
N PHE A 62 -5.96 -6.37 6.03
CA PHE A 62 -4.86 -7.33 6.20
C PHE A 62 -3.55 -6.61 5.87
N ALA A 63 -2.83 -6.19 6.91
CA ALA A 63 -1.53 -5.53 6.74
C ALA A 63 -0.46 -6.59 6.46
N GLU A 64 0.24 -6.45 5.34
CA GLU A 64 1.22 -7.42 4.85
C GLU A 64 2.52 -6.73 4.48
N THR A 65 3.62 -7.48 4.56
CA THR A 65 4.90 -7.04 4.03
C THR A 65 5.45 -8.11 3.09
N VAL A 66 5.68 -7.76 1.83
CA VAL A 66 6.39 -8.60 0.84
C VAL A 66 7.70 -7.92 0.53
N ARG A 67 8.78 -8.34 1.22
CA ARG A 67 10.06 -7.61 1.19
C ARG A 67 10.61 -7.46 -0.22
N GLU A 68 11.15 -6.28 -0.53
CA GLU A 68 11.92 -6.04 -1.76
C GLU A 68 12.97 -7.15 -1.98
N GLY A 69 13.04 -7.68 -3.20
CA GLY A 69 13.95 -8.76 -3.52
C GLY A 69 13.52 -10.16 -3.06
N THR A 70 12.31 -10.32 -2.54
CA THR A 70 11.72 -11.65 -2.28
C THR A 70 11.84 -12.53 -3.54
N ARG A 71 12.34 -13.76 -3.33
CA ARG A 71 12.51 -14.74 -4.41
C ARG A 71 11.22 -15.50 -4.67
N ASP A 72 10.61 -15.98 -3.59
CA ASP A 72 9.39 -16.78 -3.63
C ASP A 72 8.16 -15.87 -3.49
N LEU A 73 7.81 -15.22 -4.60
CA LEU A 73 6.63 -14.34 -4.63
C LEU A 73 5.32 -15.11 -4.72
N GLU A 74 5.36 -16.36 -5.22
CA GLU A 74 4.19 -17.24 -5.30
C GLU A 74 3.71 -17.61 -3.90
N ALA A 75 4.60 -18.05 -3.01
CA ALA A 75 4.22 -18.35 -1.63
C ALA A 75 3.66 -17.13 -0.88
N GLU A 76 4.23 -15.94 -1.11
CA GLU A 76 3.71 -14.70 -0.53
C GLU A 76 2.32 -14.34 -1.08
N ALA A 77 2.12 -14.47 -2.39
CA ALA A 77 0.83 -14.23 -3.02
C ALA A 77 -0.23 -15.23 -2.52
N GLU A 78 0.08 -16.52 -2.47
CA GLU A 78 -0.81 -17.56 -1.93
C GLU A 78 -1.24 -17.26 -0.50
N ARG A 79 -0.29 -16.89 0.38
CA ARG A 79 -0.55 -16.52 1.77
C ARG A 79 -1.50 -15.33 1.90
N ILE A 80 -1.39 -14.37 0.97
CA ILE A 80 -2.22 -13.15 0.95
C ILE A 80 -3.61 -13.46 0.37
N VAL A 81 -3.69 -14.17 -0.76
CA VAL A 81 -4.95 -14.56 -1.42
C VAL A 81 -5.77 -15.52 -0.54
N ALA A 82 -5.12 -16.38 0.25
CA ALA A 82 -5.80 -17.27 1.20
C ALA A 82 -6.65 -16.51 2.24
N LYS A 83 -6.32 -15.24 2.53
CA LYS A 83 -7.12 -14.36 3.41
C LYS A 83 -8.41 -13.88 2.75
N ARG A 84 -8.56 -14.13 1.44
CA ARG A 84 -9.70 -13.72 0.59
C ARG A 84 -9.96 -12.21 0.68
N PRO A 85 -8.95 -11.36 0.42
CA PRO A 85 -9.19 -9.94 0.25
C PRO A 85 -10.02 -9.69 -1.02
N GLU A 86 -10.83 -8.65 -1.01
CA GLU A 86 -11.55 -8.14 -2.18
C GLU A 86 -10.64 -7.26 -3.05
N ALA A 87 -9.60 -6.66 -2.46
CA ALA A 87 -8.56 -5.91 -3.16
C ALA A 87 -7.18 -6.12 -2.54
N VAL A 88 -6.14 -6.17 -3.39
CA VAL A 88 -4.74 -6.11 -2.98
C VAL A 88 -4.17 -4.75 -3.40
N VAL A 89 -3.73 -3.95 -2.43
CA VAL A 89 -3.09 -2.66 -2.65
C VAL A 89 -1.63 -2.77 -2.28
N TYR A 90 -0.74 -2.48 -3.24
CA TYR A 90 0.71 -2.56 -3.06
C TYR A 90 1.32 -1.15 -2.97
N GLY A 91 2.00 -0.86 -1.87
CA GLY A 91 2.82 0.34 -1.69
C GLY A 91 4.30 -0.02 -1.69
N GLY A 92 5.00 0.26 -2.78
CA GLY A 92 6.42 -0.05 -2.92
C GLY A 92 6.99 0.27 -4.30
N GLY A 93 8.20 -0.21 -4.56
CA GLY A 93 8.88 -0.05 -5.85
C GLY A 93 8.14 -0.72 -7.02
N TRP A 94 8.05 -0.05 -8.17
CA TRP A 94 7.29 -0.52 -9.35
C TRP A 94 7.80 -1.84 -9.94
N ARG A 95 9.09 -2.16 -9.80
CA ARG A 95 9.68 -3.40 -10.32
C ARG A 95 9.16 -4.61 -9.55
N ASP A 96 9.23 -4.56 -8.23
CA ASP A 96 8.74 -5.62 -7.36
C ASP A 96 7.21 -5.67 -7.36
N ALA A 97 6.53 -4.52 -7.46
CA ALA A 97 5.08 -4.48 -7.69
C ALA A 97 4.68 -5.28 -8.94
N GLY A 98 5.39 -5.10 -10.06
CA GLY A 98 5.12 -5.82 -11.30
C GLY A 98 5.43 -7.32 -11.23
N ARG A 99 6.44 -7.72 -10.43
CA ARG A 99 6.73 -9.15 -10.19
C ARG A 99 5.71 -9.78 -9.26
N PHE A 100 5.33 -9.10 -8.19
CA PHE A 100 4.33 -9.55 -7.23
C PHE A 100 2.95 -9.67 -7.89
N ALA A 101 2.55 -8.68 -8.70
CA ALA A 101 1.29 -8.73 -9.44
C ALA A 101 1.19 -9.89 -10.44
N LYS A 102 2.32 -10.42 -10.94
CA LYS A 102 2.32 -11.63 -11.78
C LYS A 102 2.14 -12.93 -10.99
N ALA A 103 2.38 -12.90 -9.68
CA ALA A 103 2.25 -14.05 -8.80
C ALA A 103 0.87 -14.13 -8.10
N LEU A 104 0.11 -13.03 -8.11
CA LEU A 104 -1.30 -12.97 -7.67
C LEU A 104 -2.23 -13.70 -8.66
#